data_AF-A4V6R9-F1
#
_entry.id   AF-A4V6R9-F1
#
_cell.length_a   1.000
_cell.length_b   1.000
_cell.length_c   1.000
_cell.angle_alpha   90.00
_cell.angle_beta   90.00
_cell.angle_gamma   90.00
#
_symmetry.space_group_name_H-M   'P 1'
#
loop_
_entity.id
_entity.type
_entity.pdbx_description
1 polymer ?
#
loop_
_entity_poly.entity_id
_entity_poly.type
_entity_poly.pdbx_seq_one_letter_code
_entity_poly.pdbx_strand_id
1 'polypeptide(L)'
;MKKFMVVALIAVAIAGCGDSSNPTSTKWIGGSVVDQPEFRLPGSTFGLKSAQDSKAQSGRAWFFEKANWKPKGWSLWVASNVYSDYKAPKNDLSMLQRGFTRADSAAERSKKESVFIGGVSKWLKENHVDVELNFLGYDGLPESLMQSNDSYKGFWLTWNNEPCEKAFRMCVDNYFVSPVSRLSGGERLSYKEWINPYLNLGEGDTAVGRKFVIDSWGGMEDENSPFYDIWPTMVFLVNPDGVVTRAWLPQKNDAATVQRVQAAIVADVGGPYAKVAVSEKADSARPPTQGYYGQHYIETGVGKVLETFQEILNSK
;
A
#
# COMPACT_ATOMS: atom_id res chain seq x y z
N MET A 1 -28.62 -59.25 -45.85
CA MET A 1 -27.47 -59.56 -44.96
C MET A 1 -26.75 -58.23 -44.74
N LYS A 2 -26.62 -57.61 -43.56
CA LYS A 2 -26.64 -57.97 -42.13
C LYS A 2 -27.62 -57.01 -41.39
N LYS A 3 -28.65 -57.56 -40.72
CA LYS A 3 -28.96 -57.48 -39.26
C LYS A 3 -29.03 -56.04 -38.69
N PHE A 4 -30.23 -55.47 -38.44
CA PHE A 4 -31.06 -55.55 -37.20
C PHE A 4 -30.24 -55.18 -35.93
N MET A 5 -30.64 -54.33 -34.97
CA MET A 5 -31.92 -53.75 -34.56
C MET A 5 -31.64 -52.70 -33.45
N VAL A 6 -32.56 -51.75 -33.30
CA VAL A 6 -32.73 -50.82 -32.15
C VAL A 6 -32.88 -51.57 -30.82
N VAL A 7 -32.39 -51.03 -29.69
CA VAL A 7 -33.08 -50.93 -28.38
C VAL A 7 -32.32 -49.96 -27.46
N ALA A 8 -33.06 -48.99 -26.91
CA ALA A 8 -32.66 -48.07 -25.86
C ALA A 8 -32.58 -48.75 -24.49
N LEU A 9 -31.71 -48.29 -23.59
CA LEU A 9 -31.95 -48.39 -22.15
C LEU A 9 -31.27 -47.25 -21.40
N ILE A 10 -32.17 -46.39 -20.91
CA ILE A 10 -32.08 -45.47 -19.78
C ILE A 10 -31.11 -45.97 -18.70
N ALA A 11 -30.13 -45.15 -18.34
CA ALA A 11 -29.55 -45.12 -17.01
C ALA A 11 -29.54 -43.67 -16.52
N VAL A 12 -30.70 -43.23 -16.05
CA VAL A 12 -30.81 -42.18 -15.04
C VAL A 12 -30.30 -42.78 -13.71
N ALA A 13 -29.59 -41.95 -12.95
CA ALA A 13 -29.23 -42.10 -11.54
C ALA A 13 -28.09 -43.07 -11.18
N ILE A 14 -26.88 -42.50 -11.05
CA ILE A 14 -26.39 -42.24 -9.69
C ILE A 14 -26.03 -40.76 -9.61
N ALA A 15 -26.90 -40.02 -8.92
CA ALA A 15 -26.61 -38.70 -8.42
C ALA A 15 -25.43 -38.81 -7.44
N GLY A 16 -24.25 -38.41 -7.89
CA GLY A 16 -23.24 -37.84 -7.01
C GLY A 16 -23.23 -36.35 -7.29
N CYS A 17 -23.74 -35.56 -6.34
CA CYS A 17 -23.49 -34.12 -6.27
C CYS A 17 -21.97 -33.90 -6.20
N GLY A 18 -21.32 -33.82 -7.35
CA GLY A 18 -19.97 -33.31 -7.45
C GLY A 18 -20.10 -31.82 -7.67
N ASP A 19 -19.97 -31.05 -6.60
CA ASP A 19 -19.79 -29.60 -6.65
C ASP A 19 -18.81 -29.28 -7.78
N SER A 20 -19.32 -28.68 -8.85
CA SER A 20 -18.48 -28.05 -9.86
C SER A 20 -17.91 -26.78 -9.22
N SER A 21 -16.93 -26.96 -8.33
CA SER A 21 -16.02 -25.91 -7.90
C SER A 21 -15.11 -25.59 -9.08
N ASN A 22 -15.64 -24.91 -10.09
CA ASN A 22 -14.78 -24.06 -10.90
C ASN A 22 -14.18 -23.06 -9.90
N PRO A 23 -12.85 -23.08 -9.66
CA PRO A 23 -12.25 -22.11 -8.75
C PRO A 23 -12.56 -20.72 -9.33
N THR A 24 -13.30 -19.92 -8.57
CA THR A 24 -13.61 -18.54 -8.91
C THR A 24 -12.30 -17.86 -9.29
N SER A 25 -12.21 -17.32 -10.51
CA SER A 25 -10.98 -16.72 -11.02
C SER A 25 -10.43 -15.70 -10.01
N THR A 26 -9.26 -15.96 -9.44
CA THR A 26 -8.60 -15.07 -8.46
C THR A 26 -7.79 -13.95 -9.12
N LYS A 27 -7.83 -13.85 -10.46
CA LYS A 27 -7.05 -12.86 -11.23
C LYS A 27 -7.37 -11.41 -10.85
N TRP A 28 -8.58 -11.13 -10.39
CA TRP A 28 -9.00 -9.77 -10.01
C TRP A 28 -8.37 -9.27 -8.70
N ILE A 29 -7.88 -10.19 -7.86
CA ILE A 29 -7.20 -9.89 -6.58
C ILE A 29 -5.92 -9.09 -6.84
N GLY A 30 -5.23 -9.38 -7.96
CA GLY A 30 -3.97 -8.73 -8.31
C GLY A 30 -2.84 -9.05 -7.33
N GLY A 31 -1.79 -8.24 -7.39
CA GLY A 31 -0.64 -8.35 -6.49
C GLY A 31 0.24 -9.57 -6.76
N SER A 32 0.14 -10.21 -7.92
CA SER A 32 0.98 -11.37 -8.25
C SER A 32 2.46 -11.02 -8.16
N VAL A 33 3.21 -11.91 -7.49
CA VAL A 33 4.66 -11.82 -7.34
C VAL A 33 5.28 -13.11 -7.85
N VAL A 34 6.29 -12.96 -8.70
CA VAL A 34 7.06 -14.07 -9.24
C VAL A 34 8.21 -14.38 -8.27
N ASP A 35 8.64 -15.63 -8.22
CA ASP A 35 9.82 -16.09 -7.45
C ASP A 35 9.74 -15.97 -5.92
N GLN A 36 8.61 -15.48 -5.38
CA GLN A 36 8.36 -15.42 -3.93
C GLN A 36 9.55 -14.83 -3.13
N PRO A 37 9.94 -13.57 -3.42
CA PRO A 37 11.08 -12.93 -2.77
C PRO A 37 10.82 -12.70 -1.29
N GLU A 38 11.88 -12.73 -0.49
CA GLU A 38 11.85 -12.32 0.91
C GLU A 38 11.53 -10.83 1.05
N PHE A 39 10.69 -10.48 2.03
CA PHE A 39 10.43 -9.10 2.41
C PHE A 39 11.67 -8.50 3.08
N ARG A 40 12.07 -7.30 2.66
CA ARG A 40 13.23 -6.60 3.20
C ARG A 40 12.93 -5.14 3.48
N LEU A 41 13.42 -4.66 4.61
CA LEU A 41 13.41 -3.24 4.98
C LEU A 41 14.60 -2.56 4.29
N PRO A 42 14.42 -1.37 3.68
CA PRO A 42 15.45 -0.76 2.83
C PRO A 42 16.64 -0.19 3.60
N GLY A 43 16.52 -0.02 4.92
CA GLY A 43 17.60 0.47 5.76
C GLY A 43 17.38 0.19 7.25
N SER A 44 18.10 0.93 8.09
CA SER A 44 17.88 0.90 9.54
C SER A 44 16.41 1.18 9.86
N THR A 45 15.84 0.34 10.71
CA THR A 45 14.41 0.38 11.04
C THR A 45 14.20 0.99 12.41
N PHE A 46 13.22 1.88 12.50
CA PHE A 46 12.79 2.52 13.73
C PHE A 46 11.31 2.27 13.93
N GLY A 47 10.92 1.81 15.12
CA GLY A 47 9.52 1.59 15.49
C GLY A 47 9.00 2.73 16.35
N LEU A 48 7.75 3.15 16.10
CA LEU A 48 7.07 4.13 16.94
C LEU A 48 6.70 3.49 18.30
N LYS A 49 7.13 4.12 19.38
CA LYS A 49 6.80 3.75 20.76
C LYS A 49 6.10 4.89 21.48
N SER A 50 5.54 4.57 22.65
CA SER A 50 5.08 5.58 23.59
C SER A 50 5.57 5.34 24.99
N ALA A 51 5.75 6.43 25.72
CA ALA A 51 5.94 6.45 27.16
C ALA A 51 4.94 7.42 27.78
N GLN A 52 4.60 7.20 29.06
CA GLN A 52 3.87 8.20 29.81
C GLN A 52 4.71 9.47 29.94
N ASP A 53 4.07 10.62 29.71
CA ASP A 53 4.71 11.92 29.84
C ASP A 53 3.64 12.93 30.27
N SER A 54 3.75 13.39 31.51
CA SER A 54 2.83 14.37 32.11
C SER A 54 2.89 15.74 31.45
N LYS A 55 3.94 16.03 30.67
CA LYS A 55 4.08 17.27 29.88
C LYS A 55 3.51 17.12 28.47
N ALA A 56 3.12 15.93 28.04
CA ALA A 56 2.47 15.73 26.75
C ALA A 56 0.98 16.08 26.81
N GLN A 57 0.46 16.70 25.74
CA GLN A 57 -0.96 17.09 25.63
C GLN A 57 -1.94 15.90 25.83
N SER A 58 -1.51 14.67 25.56
CA SER A 58 -2.30 13.44 25.73
C SER A 58 -1.85 12.58 26.93
N GLY A 59 -0.96 13.08 27.79
CA GLY A 59 -0.34 12.30 28.87
C GLY A 59 0.65 11.23 28.38
N ARG A 60 0.92 11.17 27.07
CA ARG A 60 1.86 10.26 26.42
C ARG A 60 2.74 10.98 25.41
N ALA A 61 4.04 10.71 25.49
CA ALA A 61 5.00 11.06 24.45
C ALA A 61 5.17 9.89 23.48
N TRP A 62 5.27 10.23 22.20
CA TRP A 62 5.56 9.28 21.13
C TRP A 62 6.95 9.55 20.60
N PHE A 63 7.73 8.51 20.39
CA PHE A 63 9.10 8.61 19.90
C PHE A 63 9.45 7.39 19.05
N PHE A 64 10.41 7.54 18.15
CA PHE A 64 10.96 6.44 17.38
C PHE A 64 12.19 5.87 18.08
N GLU A 65 12.27 4.56 18.17
CA GLU A 65 13.46 3.85 18.65
C GLU A 65 13.89 2.80 17.64
N LYS A 66 15.18 2.42 17.65
CA LYS A 66 15.69 1.37 16.77
C LYS A 66 14.90 0.08 17.01
N ALA A 67 14.39 -0.49 15.93
CA ALA A 67 13.59 -1.71 15.97
C ALA A 67 14.20 -2.77 15.04
N ASN A 68 14.03 -4.02 15.43
CA ASN A 68 14.26 -5.16 14.56
C ASN A 68 12.91 -5.83 14.35
N TRP A 69 12.46 -5.90 13.11
CA TRP A 69 11.29 -6.70 12.77
C TRP A 69 11.73 -8.10 12.32
N LYS A 70 10.96 -9.10 12.72
CA LYS A 70 11.04 -10.47 12.21
C LYS A 70 9.61 -10.98 12.04
N PRO A 71 9.32 -11.75 10.99
CA PRO A 71 8.01 -12.34 10.80
C PRO A 71 7.71 -13.27 11.99
N LYS A 72 6.51 -13.13 12.55
CA LYS A 72 5.97 -14.00 13.62
C LYS A 72 4.69 -14.72 13.19
N GLY A 73 4.16 -14.33 12.05
CA GLY A 73 2.85 -14.70 11.52
C GLY A 73 2.64 -13.96 10.20
N TRP A 74 1.42 -14.00 9.69
CA TRP A 74 1.07 -13.22 8.49
C TRP A 74 1.10 -11.73 8.80
N SER A 75 1.62 -10.94 7.87
CA SER A 75 1.65 -9.49 7.99
C SER A 75 1.29 -8.79 6.69
N LEU A 76 0.52 -7.71 6.79
CA LEU A 76 0.23 -6.80 5.70
C LEU A 76 1.04 -5.52 5.90
N TRP A 77 1.86 -5.18 4.93
CA TRP A 77 2.69 -3.98 4.95
C TRP A 77 2.11 -2.93 4.02
N VAL A 78 1.81 -1.76 4.56
CA VAL A 78 1.47 -0.55 3.80
C VAL A 78 2.68 0.37 3.83
N ALA A 79 3.44 0.38 2.75
CA ALA A 79 4.68 1.13 2.62
C ALA A 79 4.42 2.43 1.85
N SER A 80 4.75 3.59 2.43
CA SER A 80 4.49 4.89 1.83
C SER A 80 5.60 5.91 2.08
N ASN A 81 5.61 6.96 1.28
CA ASN A 81 6.44 8.15 1.40
C ASN A 81 5.65 9.38 1.90
N VAL A 82 4.92 9.22 3.01
CA VAL A 82 3.97 10.24 3.52
C VAL A 82 4.64 11.56 3.89
N TYR A 83 5.94 11.53 4.15
CA TYR A 83 6.73 12.66 4.59
C TYR A 83 7.63 13.24 3.51
N SER A 84 7.54 12.84 2.24
CA SER A 84 8.55 13.31 1.27
C SER A 84 8.46 14.84 1.10
N ASP A 85 9.60 15.50 0.85
CA ASP A 85 9.68 16.92 0.50
C ASP A 85 9.92 17.13 -1.02
N TYR A 86 9.86 16.05 -1.81
CA TYR A 86 10.20 16.09 -3.23
C TYR A 86 9.21 16.95 -4.03
N LYS A 87 9.71 17.96 -4.75
CA LYS A 87 8.91 18.89 -5.56
C LYS A 87 8.79 18.38 -7.00
N ALA A 88 7.57 18.32 -7.54
CA ALA A 88 7.36 18.00 -8.96
C ALA A 88 8.12 18.98 -9.84
N PRO A 89 8.58 18.53 -11.02
CA PRO A 89 8.77 19.44 -12.14
C PRO A 89 7.45 20.19 -12.37
N LYS A 90 7.43 21.50 -12.13
CA LYS A 90 6.26 22.37 -12.37
C LYS A 90 5.64 22.05 -13.73
N ASN A 91 4.42 21.52 -13.77
CA ASN A 91 3.64 21.34 -15.00
C ASN A 91 4.48 20.99 -16.24
N ASP A 92 5.43 20.07 -16.09
CA ASP A 92 6.21 19.62 -17.23
C ASP A 92 5.26 18.79 -18.10
N LEU A 93 4.77 19.42 -19.16
CA LEU A 93 3.82 18.82 -20.10
C LEU A 93 4.35 17.50 -20.67
N SER A 94 5.68 17.33 -20.77
CA SER A 94 6.28 16.09 -21.24
C SER A 94 6.13 14.92 -20.25
N MET A 95 6.09 15.22 -18.94
CA MET A 95 5.83 14.23 -17.88
C MET A 95 4.34 13.93 -17.76
N LEU A 96 3.47 14.94 -17.87
CA LEU A 96 2.01 14.77 -17.91
C LEU A 96 1.57 13.90 -19.09
N GLN A 97 2.21 14.06 -20.25
CA GLN A 97 1.97 13.25 -21.46
C GLN A 97 2.39 11.78 -21.29
N ARG A 98 3.33 11.48 -20.38
CA ARG A 98 3.79 10.10 -20.07
C ARG A 98 2.94 9.39 -19.01
N GLY A 99 1.86 10.02 -18.55
CA GLY A 99 0.91 9.41 -17.60
C GLY A 99 1.18 9.75 -16.14
N PHE A 100 2.14 10.62 -15.83
CA PHE A 100 2.24 11.24 -14.51
C PHE A 100 1.01 12.13 -14.31
N THR A 101 0.03 11.69 -13.53
CA THR A 101 -1.09 12.56 -13.19
C THR A 101 -0.65 13.59 -12.14
N ARG A 102 -1.53 14.55 -11.83
CA ARG A 102 -1.37 15.44 -10.65
C ARG A 102 -0.96 14.60 -9.43
N ALA A 103 0.06 15.05 -8.70
CA ALA A 103 0.43 14.50 -7.41
C ALA A 103 -0.63 14.75 -6.34
N ASP A 104 -0.74 13.80 -5.43
CA ASP A 104 -1.45 14.01 -4.18
C ASP A 104 -0.53 14.75 -3.19
N SER A 105 -1.07 15.79 -2.54
CA SER A 105 -0.43 16.43 -1.37
C SER A 105 -0.26 15.43 -0.23
N ALA A 106 0.64 15.72 0.74
CA ALA A 106 0.82 14.87 1.92
C ALA A 106 -0.51 14.66 2.68
N ALA A 107 -1.35 15.69 2.70
CA ALA A 107 -2.70 15.65 3.26
C ALA A 107 -3.63 14.66 2.52
N GLU A 108 -3.73 14.79 1.20
CA GLU A 108 -4.56 13.92 0.36
C GLU A 108 -4.09 12.46 0.43
N ARG A 109 -2.78 12.22 0.42
CA ARG A 109 -2.19 10.90 0.58
C ARG A 109 -2.58 10.28 1.92
N SER A 110 -2.31 11.04 2.99
CA SER A 110 -2.57 10.56 4.33
C SER A 110 -4.05 10.22 4.54
N LYS A 111 -4.96 11.03 3.98
CA LYS A 111 -6.39 10.72 3.99
C LYS A 111 -6.73 9.42 3.25
N LYS A 112 -6.24 9.23 2.02
CA LYS A 112 -6.51 8.01 1.23
C LYS A 112 -5.98 6.75 1.92
N GLU A 113 -4.79 6.84 2.49
CA GLU A 113 -4.21 5.78 3.31
C GLU A 113 -5.04 5.52 4.56
N SER A 114 -5.57 6.56 5.21
CA SER A 114 -6.35 6.42 6.45
C SER A 114 -7.64 5.65 6.18
N VAL A 115 -8.31 5.98 5.09
CA VAL A 115 -9.50 5.25 4.63
C VAL A 115 -9.17 3.79 4.30
N PHE A 116 -8.09 3.56 3.55
CA PHE A 116 -7.67 2.20 3.16
C PHE A 116 -7.28 1.34 4.38
N ILE A 117 -6.35 1.82 5.21
CA ILE A 117 -5.86 1.12 6.41
C ILE A 117 -7.01 0.91 7.40
N GLY A 118 -7.85 1.93 7.61
CA GLY A 118 -9.01 1.82 8.50
C GLY A 118 -10.02 0.79 8.03
N GLY A 119 -10.29 0.72 6.72
CA GLY A 119 -11.14 -0.31 6.12
C GLY A 119 -10.61 -1.73 6.32
N VAL A 120 -9.31 -1.93 6.09
CA VAL A 120 -8.65 -3.23 6.31
C VAL A 120 -8.64 -3.60 7.81
N SER A 121 -8.21 -2.67 8.67
CA SER A 121 -8.13 -2.86 10.12
C SER A 121 -9.50 -3.21 10.73
N LYS A 122 -10.54 -2.50 10.32
CA LYS A 122 -11.92 -2.78 10.75
C LYS A 122 -12.34 -4.19 10.37
N TRP A 123 -12.12 -4.58 9.11
CA TRP A 123 -12.49 -5.92 8.65
C TRP A 123 -11.70 -7.03 9.37
N LEU A 124 -10.40 -6.86 9.58
CA LEU A 124 -9.58 -7.81 10.34
C LEU A 124 -10.14 -8.03 11.75
N LYS A 125 -10.49 -6.93 12.45
CA LYS A 125 -11.03 -6.95 13.81
C LYS A 125 -12.42 -7.58 13.88
N GLU A 126 -13.33 -7.20 12.98
CA GLU A 126 -14.70 -7.72 12.93
C GLU A 126 -14.75 -9.22 12.60
N ASN A 127 -13.77 -9.73 11.86
CA ASN A 127 -13.71 -11.14 11.44
C ASN A 127 -12.67 -11.96 12.21
N HIS A 128 -12.03 -11.39 13.24
CA HIS A 128 -11.01 -12.05 14.06
C HIS A 128 -9.87 -12.69 13.24
N VAL A 129 -9.42 -11.99 12.21
CA VAL A 129 -8.36 -12.46 11.31
C VAL A 129 -6.99 -12.08 11.88
N ASP A 130 -6.14 -13.08 12.09
CA ASP A 130 -4.81 -12.93 12.67
C ASP A 130 -3.78 -12.56 11.59
N VAL A 131 -3.80 -11.28 11.18
CA VAL A 131 -2.83 -10.67 10.27
C VAL A 131 -2.33 -9.38 10.91
N GLU A 132 -1.03 -9.28 11.15
CA GLU A 132 -0.39 -8.08 11.66
C GLU A 132 -0.42 -6.97 10.60
N LEU A 133 -1.03 -5.83 10.91
CA LEU A 133 -1.07 -4.68 10.02
C LEU A 133 0.06 -3.72 10.33
N ASN A 134 1.00 -3.56 9.40
CA ASN A 134 2.19 -2.75 9.53
C ASN A 134 2.15 -1.54 8.59
N PHE A 135 2.50 -0.37 9.11
CA PHE A 135 2.79 0.81 8.30
C PHE A 135 4.31 1.02 8.22
N LEU A 136 4.82 1.31 7.02
CA LEU A 136 6.23 1.62 6.78
C LEU A 136 6.37 2.97 6.05
N GLY A 137 6.90 3.98 6.74
CA GLY A 137 7.47 5.15 6.10
C GLY A 137 8.82 4.79 5.48
N TYR A 138 8.91 4.73 4.15
CA TYR A 138 10.17 4.41 3.46
C TYR A 138 10.93 5.64 2.96
N ASP A 139 10.37 6.82 3.16
CA ASP A 139 11.07 8.09 3.01
C ASP A 139 11.84 8.48 4.28
N GLY A 140 12.86 9.33 4.08
CA GLY A 140 13.45 10.04 5.20
C GLY A 140 12.46 11.06 5.76
N LEU A 141 12.58 11.36 7.05
CA LEU A 141 11.90 12.53 7.61
C LEU A 141 12.46 13.81 6.96
N PRO A 142 11.60 14.72 6.46
CA PRO A 142 11.93 16.07 6.04
C PRO A 142 12.87 16.77 7.00
N GLU A 143 13.86 17.46 6.45
CA GLU A 143 14.71 18.34 7.23
C GLU A 143 13.88 19.45 7.90
N SER A 144 12.82 19.93 7.23
CA SER A 144 11.86 20.89 7.80
C SER A 144 11.11 20.35 9.04
N LEU A 145 10.80 19.05 9.06
CA LEU A 145 10.23 18.36 10.22
C LEU A 145 11.30 18.01 11.27
N MET A 146 12.56 17.86 10.89
CA MET A 146 13.67 17.63 11.82
C MET A 146 14.14 18.92 12.53
N GLN A 147 14.09 20.08 11.85
CA GLN A 147 14.56 21.37 12.36
C GLN A 147 13.53 22.08 13.25
N SER A 148 12.25 21.71 13.14
CA SER A 148 11.22 22.23 14.02
C SER A 148 11.20 21.42 15.34
N ASN A 149 11.57 22.10 16.42
CA ASN A 149 11.76 21.64 17.80
C ASN A 149 10.79 20.57 18.37
N ASP A 150 11.36 19.60 19.11
CA ASP A 150 10.94 18.94 20.38
C ASP A 150 9.48 18.51 20.65
N SER A 151 8.56 18.72 19.72
CA SER A 151 7.10 18.53 19.92
C SER A 151 6.45 17.60 18.90
N TYR A 152 7.24 16.93 18.05
CA TYR A 152 6.75 16.04 16.99
C TYR A 152 6.33 14.65 17.52
N LYS A 153 5.55 14.64 18.60
CA LYS A 153 4.91 13.48 19.26
C LYS A 153 3.84 12.84 18.37
N GLY A 154 4.17 12.29 17.20
CA GLY A 154 3.29 11.39 16.42
C GLY A 154 1.86 11.89 16.15
N PHE A 155 1.63 13.20 16.26
CA PHE A 155 0.31 13.85 16.29
C PHE A 155 -0.10 14.37 14.90
N TRP A 156 0.81 14.36 13.94
CA TRP A 156 0.65 15.08 12.66
C TRP A 156 -0.11 14.33 11.58
N LEU A 157 -0.73 13.19 11.92
CA LEU A 157 -1.60 12.44 11.01
C LEU A 157 -2.98 12.22 11.66
N THR A 158 -3.38 13.16 12.53
CA THR A 158 -4.73 13.24 13.08
C THR A 158 -5.66 13.91 12.07
N TRP A 159 -6.65 13.18 11.56
CA TRP A 159 -7.72 13.76 10.75
C TRP A 159 -9.04 13.57 11.49
N ASN A 160 -9.62 14.67 11.99
CA ASN A 160 -10.97 14.63 12.55
C ASN A 160 -11.94 14.06 11.51
N ASN A 161 -12.79 13.11 11.89
CA ASN A 161 -13.79 12.45 11.05
C ASN A 161 -13.29 11.45 9.97
N GLU A 162 -12.05 10.93 10.05
CA GLU A 162 -11.58 9.82 9.20
C GLU A 162 -11.53 8.47 9.95
N PRO A 163 -11.55 7.29 9.28
CA PRO A 163 -11.59 5.99 9.96
C PRO A 163 -10.45 5.73 10.95
N CYS A 164 -9.26 6.29 10.70
CA CYS A 164 -8.12 6.28 11.61
C CYS A 164 -7.98 7.60 12.39
N GLU A 165 -9.12 8.15 12.83
CA GLU A 165 -9.51 9.53 13.20
C GLU A 165 -8.51 10.43 13.94
N LYS A 166 -7.38 9.91 14.43
CA LYS A 166 -6.36 10.68 15.15
C LYS A 166 -4.91 10.20 14.91
N ALA A 167 -4.64 9.18 14.10
CA ALA A 167 -3.30 8.80 13.61
C ALA A 167 -3.35 7.39 13.01
N PHE A 168 -2.57 7.13 11.95
CA PHE A 168 -2.37 5.79 11.41
C PHE A 168 -2.07 4.72 12.46
N ARG A 169 -1.28 5.11 13.48
CA ARG A 169 -0.90 4.24 14.61
C ARG A 169 -2.09 3.64 15.38
N MET A 170 -3.31 4.17 15.23
CA MET A 170 -4.50 3.61 15.88
C MET A 170 -5.15 2.48 15.08
N CYS A 171 -4.85 2.40 13.78
CA CYS A 171 -5.36 1.36 12.90
C CYS A 171 -4.36 0.25 12.62
N VAL A 172 -3.06 0.49 12.85
CA VAL A 172 -1.98 -0.47 12.61
C VAL A 172 -1.43 -1.02 13.93
N ASP A 173 -0.90 -2.24 13.89
CA ASP A 173 -0.23 -2.87 15.02
C ASP A 173 1.17 -2.28 15.23
N ASN A 174 1.89 -2.02 14.13
CA ASN A 174 3.19 -1.36 14.16
C ASN A 174 3.29 -0.22 13.16
N TYR A 175 3.95 0.85 13.59
CA TYR A 175 4.39 1.94 12.73
C TYR A 175 5.93 1.91 12.69
N PHE A 176 6.48 1.69 11.50
CA PHE A 176 7.90 1.72 11.23
C PHE A 176 8.32 2.88 10.32
N VAL A 177 9.55 3.32 10.50
CA VAL A 177 10.29 4.15 9.55
C VAL A 177 11.57 3.39 9.20
N SER A 178 11.78 3.14 7.92
CA SER A 178 13.02 2.55 7.39
C SER A 178 13.31 3.23 6.06
N PRO A 179 14.15 4.27 6.05
CA PRO A 179 14.35 5.07 4.85
C PRO A 179 15.10 4.32 3.75
N VAL A 180 14.71 4.55 2.50
CA VAL A 180 15.42 4.12 1.29
C VAL A 180 16.26 5.26 0.71
N SER A 181 17.33 4.95 -0.02
CA SER A 181 18.07 5.93 -0.81
C SER A 181 17.43 6.09 -2.19
N ARG A 182 17.42 7.29 -2.79
CA ARG A 182 16.96 7.41 -4.18
C ARG A 182 17.87 6.67 -5.16
N LEU A 183 19.19 6.80 -4.97
CA LEU A 183 20.23 6.21 -5.81
C LEU A 183 21.11 5.27 -4.97
N SER A 184 21.82 4.37 -5.65
CA SER A 184 22.85 3.52 -5.04
C SER A 184 24.05 4.33 -4.53
N GLY A 185 24.85 3.72 -3.64
CA GLY A 185 26.08 4.31 -3.08
C GLY A 185 25.97 4.92 -1.68
N GLY A 186 24.80 4.81 -1.02
CA GLY A 186 24.61 5.15 0.39
C GLY A 186 24.70 3.94 1.34
N GLU A 187 24.41 4.17 2.63
CA GLU A 187 24.35 3.11 3.65
C GLU A 187 23.04 2.28 3.62
N ARG A 188 22.11 2.62 2.72
CA ARG A 188 20.76 2.04 2.59
C ARG A 188 20.61 1.53 1.17
N LEU A 189 19.72 0.56 0.97
CA LEU A 189 19.33 0.13 -0.37
C LEU A 189 18.83 1.33 -1.17
N SER A 190 19.13 1.33 -2.46
CA SER A 190 18.49 2.26 -3.35
C SER A 190 17.02 1.89 -3.57
N TYR A 191 16.22 2.84 -4.06
CA TYR A 191 14.81 2.60 -4.34
C TYR A 191 14.64 1.50 -5.38
N LYS A 192 15.46 1.54 -6.44
CA LYS A 192 15.52 0.47 -7.45
C LYS A 192 15.86 -0.87 -6.82
N GLU A 193 16.97 -0.97 -6.07
CA GLU A 193 17.43 -2.22 -5.47
C GLU A 193 16.40 -2.82 -4.53
N TRP A 194 15.74 -1.97 -3.74
CA TRP A 194 14.72 -2.40 -2.79
C TRP A 194 13.48 -2.98 -3.47
N ILE A 195 12.94 -2.30 -4.50
CA ILE A 195 11.67 -2.72 -5.11
C ILE A 195 11.82 -3.74 -6.24
N ASN A 196 13.01 -3.84 -6.85
CA ASN A 196 13.24 -4.66 -8.03
C ASN A 196 12.76 -6.12 -7.89
N PRO A 197 12.96 -6.82 -6.75
CA PRO A 197 12.46 -8.18 -6.58
C PRO A 197 10.93 -8.31 -6.76
N TYR A 198 10.17 -7.26 -6.47
CA TYR A 198 8.70 -7.28 -6.52
C TYR A 198 8.13 -6.75 -7.85
N LEU A 199 9.00 -6.21 -8.72
CA LEU A 199 8.61 -5.67 -10.03
C LEU A 199 8.52 -6.73 -11.13
N ASN A 200 8.97 -7.96 -10.88
CA ASN A 200 8.90 -9.04 -11.87
C ASN A 200 7.45 -9.24 -12.34
N LEU A 201 7.25 -9.16 -13.66
CA LEU A 201 5.95 -9.26 -14.31
C LEU A 201 5.58 -10.69 -14.71
N GLY A 202 6.54 -11.61 -14.71
CA GLY A 202 6.38 -12.96 -15.24
C GLY A 202 6.18 -12.95 -16.76
N GLU A 203 5.61 -14.04 -17.28
CA GLU A 203 5.32 -14.21 -18.71
C GLU A 203 3.80 -14.07 -19.01
N GLY A 204 3.46 -13.73 -20.26
CA GLY A 204 2.08 -13.68 -20.77
C GLY A 204 1.49 -12.29 -21.02
N ASP A 205 0.27 -12.22 -21.56
CA ASP A 205 -0.34 -10.98 -22.08
C ASP A 205 -0.50 -9.86 -21.02
N THR A 206 -0.77 -10.24 -19.77
CA THR A 206 -0.83 -9.28 -18.65
C THR A 206 0.53 -8.66 -18.37
N ALA A 207 1.62 -9.40 -18.57
CA ALA A 207 2.98 -8.87 -18.46
C ALA A 207 3.28 -7.89 -19.60
N VAL A 208 2.83 -8.18 -20.83
CA VAL A 208 3.01 -7.30 -22.00
C VAL A 208 2.38 -5.93 -21.75
N GLY A 209 1.12 -5.88 -21.32
CA GLY A 209 0.43 -4.62 -21.05
C GLY A 209 1.08 -3.80 -19.92
N ARG A 210 1.53 -4.47 -18.85
CA ARG A 210 2.23 -3.81 -17.73
C ARG A 210 3.62 -3.33 -18.15
N LYS A 211 4.34 -4.09 -18.96
CA LYS A 211 5.64 -3.71 -19.51
C LYS A 211 5.51 -2.46 -20.37
N PHE A 212 4.49 -2.39 -21.22
CA PHE A 212 4.23 -1.18 -22.02
C PHE A 212 4.06 0.07 -21.15
N VAL A 213 3.33 -0.04 -20.03
CA VAL A 213 3.20 1.06 -19.06
C VAL A 213 4.54 1.40 -18.44
N ILE A 214 5.31 0.42 -17.96
CA ILE A 214 6.63 0.67 -17.35
C ILE A 214 7.58 1.35 -18.35
N ASP A 215 7.61 0.87 -19.58
CA ASP A 215 8.48 1.39 -20.64
C ASP A 215 8.09 2.84 -21.00
N SER A 216 6.80 3.21 -20.94
CA SER A 216 6.37 4.59 -21.17
C SER A 216 6.83 5.58 -20.08
N TRP A 217 7.26 5.08 -18.93
CA TRP A 217 7.81 5.87 -17.80
C TRP A 217 9.36 5.87 -17.80
N GLY A 218 9.99 5.37 -18.86
CA GLY A 218 11.45 5.34 -19.00
C GLY A 218 12.09 3.98 -18.73
N GLY A 219 11.30 2.95 -18.42
CA GLY A 219 11.80 1.59 -18.20
C GLY A 219 12.54 1.39 -16.87
N MET A 220 12.95 0.15 -16.60
CA MET A 220 13.56 -0.29 -15.33
C MET A 220 15.10 -0.44 -15.40
N GLU A 221 15.69 -0.33 -16.59
CA GLU A 221 17.10 -0.66 -16.83
C GLU A 221 18.05 0.29 -16.11
N ASP A 222 17.74 1.59 -16.11
CA ASP A 222 18.54 2.64 -15.46
C ASP A 222 17.90 3.09 -14.14
N GLU A 223 18.70 3.16 -13.08
CA GLU A 223 18.27 3.69 -11.78
C GLU A 223 17.89 5.18 -11.84
N ASN A 224 18.45 5.93 -12.80
CA ASN A 224 18.11 7.33 -13.04
C ASN A 224 16.81 7.51 -13.83
N SER A 225 16.13 6.41 -14.21
CA SER A 225 14.87 6.47 -14.94
C SER A 225 13.78 7.22 -14.14
N PRO A 226 12.94 8.06 -14.80
CA PRO A 226 11.77 8.68 -14.19
C PRO A 226 10.79 7.67 -13.58
N PHE A 227 10.82 6.42 -14.03
CA PHE A 227 10.07 5.31 -13.45
C PHE A 227 10.35 5.15 -11.94
N TYR A 228 11.56 5.44 -11.47
CA TYR A 228 11.93 5.34 -10.06
C TYR A 228 11.69 6.64 -9.26
N ASP A 229 11.18 7.69 -9.90
CA ASP A 229 10.89 8.99 -9.26
C ASP A 229 9.46 9.09 -8.70
N ILE A 230 8.64 8.05 -8.86
CA ILE A 230 7.22 8.15 -8.52
C ILE A 230 6.91 7.90 -7.05
N TRP A 231 7.58 6.96 -6.38
CA TRP A 231 7.41 6.71 -4.93
C TRP A 231 5.92 6.60 -4.50
N PRO A 232 5.13 5.65 -5.04
CA PRO A 232 3.74 5.46 -4.66
C PRO A 232 3.60 4.64 -3.38
N THR A 233 2.42 4.65 -2.76
CA THR A 233 2.13 3.73 -1.67
C THR A 233 2.03 2.29 -2.21
N MET A 234 2.86 1.41 -1.68
CA MET A 234 2.94 -0.01 -2.03
C MET A 234 2.34 -0.86 -0.91
N VAL A 235 1.75 -2.00 -1.28
CA VAL A 235 1.18 -2.94 -0.31
C VAL A 235 1.77 -4.32 -0.51
N PHE A 236 2.21 -4.97 0.57
CA PHE A 236 2.76 -6.32 0.54
C PHE A 236 2.02 -7.23 1.52
N LEU A 237 1.69 -8.44 1.10
CA LEU A 237 1.27 -9.52 1.99
C LEU A 237 2.46 -10.47 2.17
N VAL A 238 2.84 -10.68 3.43
CA VAL A 238 4.04 -11.44 3.81
C VAL A 238 3.62 -12.60 4.71
N ASN A 239 4.10 -13.80 4.38
CA ASN A 239 3.81 -15.00 5.14
C ASN A 239 4.68 -15.10 6.42
N PRO A 240 4.44 -16.11 7.29
CA PRO A 240 5.22 -16.32 8.51
C PRO A 240 6.72 -16.60 8.29
N ASP A 241 7.12 -17.03 7.09
CA ASP A 241 8.53 -17.27 6.73
C ASP A 241 9.23 -15.99 6.25
N GLY A 242 8.52 -14.85 6.19
CA GLY A 242 9.05 -13.58 5.70
C GLY A 242 9.04 -13.45 4.17
N VAL A 243 8.31 -14.32 3.48
CA VAL A 243 8.20 -14.34 2.03
C VAL A 243 7.00 -13.52 1.57
N VAL A 244 7.19 -12.69 0.54
CA VAL A 244 6.11 -11.91 -0.07
C VAL A 244 5.26 -12.80 -0.96
N THR A 245 4.01 -13.04 -0.57
CA THR A 245 3.05 -13.80 -1.38
C THR A 245 2.32 -12.90 -2.37
N ARG A 246 2.13 -11.62 -2.00
CA ARG A 246 1.57 -10.60 -2.90
C ARG A 246 2.21 -9.24 -2.73
N ALA A 247 2.35 -8.52 -3.83
CA ALA A 247 2.83 -7.13 -3.87
C ALA A 247 2.03 -6.32 -4.89
N TRP A 248 1.23 -5.39 -4.37
CA TRP A 248 0.53 -4.39 -5.17
C TRP A 248 1.40 -3.16 -5.32
N LEU A 249 2.01 -3.02 -6.50
CA LEU A 249 2.79 -1.84 -6.86
C LEU A 249 2.02 -1.04 -7.92
N PRO A 250 1.59 0.20 -7.60
CA PRO A 250 0.93 1.08 -8.57
C PRO A 250 1.76 1.33 -9.83
N GLN A 251 3.09 1.23 -9.74
CA GLN A 251 4.02 1.33 -10.88
C GLN A 251 3.75 0.30 -11.99
N LYS A 252 3.10 -0.83 -11.65
CA LYS A 252 2.70 -1.89 -12.58
C LYS A 252 1.23 -1.76 -13.02
N ASN A 253 0.60 -0.61 -12.77
CA ASN A 253 -0.86 -0.45 -12.85
C ASN A 253 -1.61 -1.51 -12.01
N ASP A 254 -1.04 -1.89 -10.86
CA ASP A 254 -1.55 -2.92 -9.96
C ASP A 254 -1.68 -2.36 -8.54
N ALA A 255 -2.69 -1.51 -8.35
CA ALA A 255 -2.99 -0.90 -7.06
C ALA A 255 -3.79 -1.85 -6.16
N ALA A 256 -3.50 -1.80 -4.86
CA ALA A 256 -4.34 -2.42 -3.85
C ALA A 256 -5.69 -1.70 -3.74
N THR A 257 -6.72 -2.43 -3.33
CA THR A 257 -7.97 -1.88 -2.77
C THR A 257 -8.30 -2.67 -1.52
N VAL A 258 -9.18 -2.16 -0.67
CA VAL A 258 -9.60 -2.86 0.55
C VAL A 258 -10.08 -4.30 0.20
N GLN A 259 -10.89 -4.48 -0.85
CA GLN A 259 -11.43 -5.79 -1.25
C GLN A 259 -10.35 -6.71 -1.81
N ARG A 260 -9.43 -6.18 -2.62
CA ARG A 260 -8.32 -6.99 -3.16
C ARG A 260 -7.48 -7.55 -2.02
N VAL A 261 -7.21 -6.75 -1.00
CA VAL A 261 -6.50 -7.20 0.19
C VAL A 261 -7.31 -8.21 0.99
N GLN A 262 -8.59 -7.96 1.24
CA GLN A 262 -9.47 -8.91 1.95
C GLN A 262 -9.53 -10.26 1.23
N ALA A 263 -9.72 -10.26 -0.09
CA ALA A 263 -9.75 -11.47 -0.89
C ALA A 263 -8.41 -12.19 -0.93
N ALA A 264 -7.30 -11.45 -1.01
CA ALA A 264 -5.96 -12.03 -0.90
C ALA A 264 -5.75 -12.71 0.45
N ILE A 265 -6.18 -12.08 1.55
CA ILE A 265 -6.06 -12.65 2.89
C ILE A 265 -6.87 -13.95 2.97
N VAL A 266 -8.12 -13.94 2.50
CA VAL A 266 -8.95 -15.16 2.47
C VAL A 266 -8.34 -16.27 1.60
N ALA A 267 -7.76 -15.91 0.44
CA ALA A 267 -7.18 -16.86 -0.50
C ALA A 267 -5.82 -17.43 -0.06
N ASP A 268 -4.94 -16.59 0.49
CA ASP A 268 -3.53 -16.95 0.74
C ASP A 268 -3.29 -17.36 2.20
N VAL A 269 -3.93 -16.67 3.17
CA VAL A 269 -3.86 -17.07 4.58
C VAL A 269 -4.71 -18.31 4.81
N GLY A 270 -5.90 -18.34 4.19
CA GLY A 270 -6.77 -19.50 4.13
C GLY A 270 -7.18 -20.04 5.50
N GLY A 271 -7.31 -21.37 5.59
CA GLY A 271 -7.64 -22.08 6.82
C GLY A 271 -8.97 -21.62 7.44
N PRO A 272 -8.98 -21.14 8.70
CA PRO A 272 -10.21 -20.72 9.37
C PRO A 272 -10.91 -19.53 8.69
N TYR A 273 -10.18 -18.77 7.87
CA TYR A 273 -10.68 -17.55 7.22
C TYR A 273 -11.23 -17.79 5.81
N ALA A 274 -11.11 -19.01 5.27
CA ALA A 274 -11.50 -19.35 3.89
C ALA A 274 -12.99 -19.09 3.59
N LYS A 275 -13.85 -19.01 4.62
CA LYS A 275 -15.29 -18.77 4.50
C LYS A 275 -15.71 -17.34 4.88
N VAL A 276 -14.76 -16.49 5.27
CA VAL A 276 -15.05 -15.09 5.60
C VAL A 276 -15.55 -14.39 4.34
N ALA A 277 -16.72 -13.77 4.43
CA ALA A 277 -17.31 -13.09 3.29
C ALA A 277 -16.48 -11.86 2.91
N VAL A 278 -16.18 -11.75 1.62
CA VAL A 278 -15.57 -10.56 1.02
C VAL A 278 -16.60 -9.95 0.07
N SER A 279 -16.80 -8.64 0.15
CA SER A 279 -17.67 -7.94 -0.80
C SER A 279 -17.07 -8.02 -2.21
N GLU A 280 -17.77 -8.64 -3.16
CA GLU A 280 -17.41 -8.61 -4.58
C GLU A 280 -17.71 -7.25 -5.24
N LYS A 281 -18.49 -6.39 -4.58
CA LYS A 281 -18.67 -5.00 -5.03
C LYS A 281 -17.40 -4.23 -4.70
N ALA A 282 -16.76 -3.67 -5.73
CA ALA A 282 -15.54 -2.88 -5.61
C ALA A 282 -15.78 -1.66 -4.72
N ASP A 283 -15.20 -1.65 -3.52
CA ASP A 283 -14.91 -0.38 -2.88
C ASP A 283 -13.71 0.22 -3.62
N SER A 284 -13.87 1.47 -4.01
CA SER A 284 -12.82 2.24 -4.63
C SER A 284 -11.73 2.67 -3.65
N ALA A 285 -11.93 2.47 -2.34
CA ALA A 285 -10.96 2.78 -1.29
C ALA A 285 -9.63 2.07 -1.56
N ARG A 286 -8.63 2.88 -1.89
CA ARG A 286 -7.28 2.45 -2.26
C ARG A 286 -6.25 3.43 -1.70
N PRO A 287 -5.03 2.96 -1.42
CA PRO A 287 -3.95 3.87 -1.10
C PRO A 287 -3.60 4.74 -2.33
N PRO A 288 -2.83 5.82 -2.13
CA PRO A 288 -2.31 6.66 -3.21
C PRO A 288 -1.59 5.83 -4.27
N THR A 289 -2.11 5.89 -5.50
CA THR A 289 -1.53 5.17 -6.65
C THR A 289 -0.58 6.05 -7.46
N GLN A 290 -0.59 7.35 -7.17
CA GLN A 290 0.19 8.35 -7.87
C GLN A 290 1.46 8.67 -7.10
N GLY A 291 2.43 9.23 -7.80
CA GLY A 291 3.60 9.76 -7.15
C GLY A 291 3.29 10.97 -6.28
N TYR A 292 4.14 11.18 -5.29
CA TYR A 292 4.10 12.36 -4.44
C TYR A 292 4.90 13.49 -5.08
N TYR A 293 4.33 14.70 -5.07
CA TYR A 293 5.02 15.93 -5.43
C TYR A 293 4.51 17.08 -4.55
N GLY A 294 5.40 17.68 -3.76
CA GLY A 294 5.06 18.38 -2.52
C GLY A 294 4.45 19.78 -2.62
N GLN A 295 3.56 20.04 -1.65
CA GLN A 295 3.70 21.14 -0.71
C GLN A 295 3.76 20.52 0.70
N HIS A 296 4.55 21.11 1.60
CA HIS A 296 4.65 20.63 2.98
C HIS A 296 3.26 20.51 3.63
N TYR A 297 3.11 19.62 4.60
CA TYR A 297 1.94 19.61 5.49
C TYR A 297 1.73 20.99 6.14
N ILE A 298 2.83 21.65 6.54
CA ILE A 298 2.83 23.01 7.11
C ILE A 298 2.42 24.04 6.06
N GLU A 299 2.92 23.94 4.81
CA GLU A 299 2.53 24.86 3.73
C GLU A 299 1.06 24.71 3.34
N THR A 300 0.52 23.49 3.36
CA THR A 300 -0.90 23.24 3.09
C THR A 300 -1.77 23.78 4.22
N GLY A 301 -1.33 23.63 5.48
CA GLY A 301 -2.01 24.20 6.65
C GLY A 301 -1.99 25.73 6.67
N VAL A 302 -0.82 26.33 6.42
CA VAL A 302 -0.64 27.78 6.32
C VAL A 302 -1.38 28.33 5.11
N GLY A 303 -1.34 27.65 3.97
CA GLY A 303 -2.09 27.99 2.76
C GLY A 303 -3.60 28.03 3.00
N LYS A 304 -4.17 27.00 3.65
CA LYS A 304 -5.59 26.99 4.03
C LYS A 304 -5.96 28.10 5.01
N VAL A 305 -5.09 28.39 5.98
CA VAL A 305 -5.31 29.48 6.93
C VAL A 305 -5.30 30.83 6.19
N LEU A 306 -4.36 31.04 5.28
CA LEU A 306 -4.27 32.25 4.45
C LEU A 306 -5.47 32.37 3.50
N GLU A 307 -5.88 31.31 2.81
CA GLU A 307 -7.09 31.27 1.98
C GLU A 307 -8.34 31.59 2.78
N THR A 308 -8.49 31.01 3.98
CA THR A 308 -9.61 31.31 4.89
C THR A 308 -9.62 32.78 5.31
N PHE A 309 -8.45 33.36 5.61
CA PHE A 309 -8.35 34.79 5.90
C PHE A 309 -8.72 35.64 4.68
N GLN A 310 -8.37 35.20 3.47
CA GLN A 310 -8.66 35.91 2.23
C GLN A 310 -10.15 35.86 1.86
N GLU A 311 -10.82 34.72 2.08
CA GLU A 311 -12.27 34.60 1.94
C GLU A 311 -13.02 35.50 2.92
N ILE A 312 -12.58 35.59 4.18
CA ILE A 312 -13.14 36.49 5.19
C ILE A 312 -12.95 37.97 4.81
N LEU A 313 -11.82 38.32 4.19
CA LEU A 313 -11.53 39.67 3.72
C LEU A 313 -12.35 40.05 2.47
N ASN A 314 -12.63 39.07 1.61
CA ASN A 314 -13.41 39.26 0.38
C ASN A 314 -14.93 39.15 0.57
N SER A 315 -15.40 38.61 1.71
CA SER A 315 -16.81 38.55 2.07
C SER A 315 -17.33 39.82 2.77
N LYS A 316 -16.58 40.92 2.70
CA LYS A 316 -16.98 42.27 3.12
C LYS A 316 -17.04 43.18 1.90
#